data_AF-A0A8H5V9X0-F1
#
_entry.id   AF-A0A8H5V9X0-F1
#
_cell.length_a   1.000
_cell.length_b   1.000
_cell.length_c   1.000
_cell.angle_alpha   90.00
_cell.angle_beta   90.00
_cell.angle_gamma   90.00
#
_symmetry.space_group_name_H-M   'P 1'
#
loop_
_entity.id
_entity.type
_entity.pdbx_description
1 polymer ?
#
loop_
_entity_poly.entity_id
_entity_poly.type
_entity_poly.pdbx_seq_one_letter_code
_entity_poly.pdbx_strand_id
1 'polypeptide(L)'
;MLGCNRIVQLQIILFCLLTLCLAKDDENYDNSTNYRPRNVTGLGDFYQWVGSYYNATAEVELTPVFGDVWNETIFGPNYTDNLCSKLKNSTQTVKYDAIMSILEKGKWNAGSNSVIFWLTLIPKSSARFNVSSLGADFTYSSQPGGLQFPLYSVHPSPGGYWRPRQGKGPDIFNFTTTQTSSGAYNISALLQRNIPESYSSPLNLTMPVCNTTELSGDYRVNIEEFRSWQAEDWGDFRWPDISVMFDDKTANLTMGAVFSAIPYVHPNVSNWQGPTTSDPGAHGFIQIRVSGVIDPYHSDSLSLEEKTPTWLRTVGFGNDSFNIGYDSGAIKLSSKYTISIMAVAVGIVVLL
;
A
#
# COMPACT_ATOMS: atom_id res chain seq x y z
N MET A 1 46.04 -44.65 18.30
CA MET A 1 44.63 -44.59 17.82
C MET A 1 43.87 -43.41 18.46
N LEU A 2 44.35 -42.17 18.28
CA LEU A 2 43.67 -40.96 18.80
C LEU A 2 43.42 -39.87 17.73
N GLY A 3 44.02 -39.99 16.53
CA GLY A 3 43.89 -39.03 15.43
C GLY A 3 42.61 -39.17 14.59
N CYS A 4 42.14 -40.41 14.33
CA CYS A 4 40.94 -40.63 13.52
C CYS A 4 39.67 -40.01 14.10
N ASN A 5 39.54 -39.97 15.44
CA ASN A 5 38.32 -39.47 16.09
C ASN A 5 38.14 -37.95 15.94
N ARG A 6 39.23 -37.18 15.85
CA ARG A 6 39.16 -35.72 15.67
C ARG A 6 38.82 -35.33 14.24
N ILE A 7 39.32 -36.06 13.24
CA ILE A 7 39.04 -35.79 11.83
C ILE A 7 37.57 -36.11 11.51
N VAL A 8 37.06 -37.23 12.02
CA VAL A 8 35.65 -37.61 11.85
C VAL A 8 34.72 -36.64 12.59
N GLN A 9 35.07 -36.19 13.80
CA GLN A 9 34.31 -35.13 14.50
C GLN A 9 34.32 -33.80 13.73
N LEU A 10 35.47 -33.39 13.18
CA LEU A 10 35.56 -32.15 12.41
C LEU A 10 34.70 -32.22 11.13
N GLN A 11 34.71 -33.36 10.44
CA GLN A 11 33.89 -33.58 9.25
C GLN A 11 32.39 -33.63 9.59
N ILE A 12 32.00 -34.27 10.69
CA ILE A 12 30.59 -34.29 11.15
C ILE A 12 30.13 -32.89 11.54
N ILE A 13 30.94 -32.09 12.25
CA ILE A 13 30.61 -30.71 12.60
C ILE A 13 30.51 -29.84 11.33
N LEU A 14 31.41 -30.01 10.36
CA LEU A 14 31.37 -29.30 9.09
C LEU A 14 30.14 -29.68 8.26
N PHE A 15 29.76 -30.97 8.25
CA PHE A 15 28.56 -31.46 7.56
C PHE A 15 27.28 -30.98 8.26
N CYS A 16 27.25 -30.97 9.60
CA CYS A 16 26.13 -30.43 10.37
C CYS A 16 25.96 -28.92 10.16
N LEU A 17 27.06 -28.16 10.11
CA LEU A 17 27.06 -26.73 9.77
C LEU A 17 26.58 -26.47 8.33
N LEU A 18 26.90 -27.37 7.39
CA LEU A 18 26.38 -27.33 6.01
C LEU A 18 24.88 -27.66 5.91
N THR A 19 24.35 -28.53 6.78
CA THR A 19 22.93 -28.90 6.77
C THR A 19 22.02 -27.94 7.54
N LEU A 20 22.55 -27.13 8.46
CA LEU A 20 21.75 -26.25 9.33
C LEU A 20 21.39 -24.89 8.69
N CYS A 21 21.91 -24.54 7.51
CA CYS A 21 21.71 -23.23 6.89
C CYS A 21 21.17 -23.24 5.46
N LEU A 22 20.63 -24.37 4.97
CA LEU A 22 20.09 -24.43 3.61
C LEU A 22 18.58 -24.31 3.64
N ALA A 23 18.08 -23.08 3.72
CA ALA A 23 16.78 -22.83 3.13
C ALA A 23 16.87 -23.18 1.64
N LYS A 24 15.83 -23.84 1.11
CA LYS A 24 15.81 -24.29 -0.28
C LYS A 24 15.88 -23.08 -1.20
N ASP A 25 16.95 -22.92 -1.97
CA ASP A 25 17.09 -21.86 -2.98
C ASP A 25 15.81 -21.66 -3.81
N ASP A 26 15.37 -20.42 -3.98
CA ASP A 26 14.33 -20.10 -4.96
C ASP A 26 14.94 -20.10 -6.36
N GLU A 27 14.92 -21.26 -7.02
CA GLU A 27 15.39 -21.45 -8.40
C GLU A 27 14.74 -20.49 -9.40
N ASN A 28 13.59 -19.92 -9.07
CA ASN A 28 12.85 -19.00 -9.90
C ASN A 28 13.03 -17.52 -9.50
N TYR A 29 13.94 -17.22 -8.57
CA TYR A 29 14.23 -15.84 -8.18
C TYR A 29 14.96 -15.10 -9.31
N ASP A 30 14.36 -14.01 -9.77
CA ASP A 30 14.91 -13.13 -10.79
C ASP A 30 15.40 -11.81 -10.16
N ASN A 31 16.73 -11.70 -10.01
CA ASN A 31 17.37 -10.52 -9.42
C ASN A 31 17.22 -9.25 -10.28
N SER A 32 16.83 -9.37 -11.55
CA SER A 32 16.51 -8.22 -12.41
C SER A 32 15.15 -7.59 -12.10
N THR A 33 14.36 -8.22 -11.22
CA THR A 33 13.09 -7.69 -10.73
C THR A 33 13.26 -7.06 -9.35
N ASN A 34 12.24 -6.30 -8.94
CA ASN A 34 12.08 -5.73 -7.61
C ASN A 34 11.27 -6.65 -6.67
N TYR A 35 11.09 -7.93 -7.00
CA TYR A 35 10.44 -8.89 -6.10
C TYR A 35 11.46 -9.58 -5.22
N ARG A 36 11.01 -10.05 -4.06
CA ARG A 36 11.75 -10.90 -3.14
C ARG A 36 11.64 -12.39 -3.52
N PRO A 37 12.55 -13.24 -3.03
CA PRO A 37 12.45 -14.70 -3.13
C PRO A 37 11.11 -15.21 -2.56
N ARG A 38 10.53 -16.24 -3.19
CA ARG A 38 9.24 -16.83 -2.81
C ARG A 38 9.33 -17.97 -1.81
N ASN A 39 10.55 -18.41 -1.50
CA ASN A 39 10.84 -19.47 -0.55
C ASN A 39 10.88 -18.99 0.91
N VAL A 40 10.62 -17.70 1.17
CA VAL A 40 10.61 -17.13 2.52
C VAL A 40 9.31 -17.51 3.22
N THR A 41 9.39 -18.43 4.18
CA THR A 41 8.22 -18.85 4.97
C THR A 41 7.73 -17.68 5.81
N GLY A 42 6.41 -17.44 5.82
CA GLY A 42 5.79 -16.35 6.56
C GLY A 42 5.82 -15.00 5.83
N LEU A 43 6.37 -14.92 4.62
CA LEU A 43 6.27 -13.71 3.79
C LEU A 43 5.09 -13.84 2.82
N GLY A 44 3.96 -13.23 3.19
CA GLY A 44 2.76 -13.16 2.34
C GLY A 44 2.98 -12.40 1.04
N ASP A 45 2.11 -12.61 0.06
CA ASP A 45 2.23 -12.01 -1.29
C ASP A 45 2.26 -10.48 -1.26
N PHE A 46 1.60 -9.87 -0.27
CA PHE A 46 1.63 -8.43 0.00
C PHE A 46 3.06 -7.88 0.22
N TYR A 47 3.88 -8.62 0.98
CA TYR A 47 5.24 -8.21 1.37
C TYR A 47 6.32 -8.74 0.42
N GLN A 48 5.98 -9.10 -0.80
CA GLN A 48 6.94 -9.69 -1.72
C GLN A 48 7.69 -8.68 -2.60
N TRP A 49 7.47 -7.37 -2.47
CA TRP A 49 8.18 -6.34 -3.23
C TRP A 49 9.22 -5.59 -2.43
N VAL A 50 10.43 -5.49 -2.97
CA VAL A 50 11.51 -4.71 -2.39
C VAL A 50 11.02 -3.29 -2.07
N GLY A 51 11.27 -2.83 -0.84
CA GLY A 51 10.67 -1.61 -0.33
C GLY A 51 10.53 -1.57 1.17
N SER A 52 10.01 -0.44 1.65
CA SER A 52 9.69 -0.19 3.05
C SER A 52 8.18 -0.29 3.26
N TYR A 53 7.80 -0.98 4.33
CA TYR A 53 6.43 -1.13 4.77
C TYR A 53 6.31 -0.50 6.16
N TYR A 54 5.28 0.32 6.36
CA TYR A 54 5.06 1.03 7.60
C TYR A 54 3.76 0.55 8.21
N ASN A 55 3.85 0.06 9.43
CA ASN A 55 2.69 -0.15 10.28
C ASN A 55 2.17 1.22 10.69
N ALA A 56 1.00 1.57 10.18
CA ALA A 56 0.48 2.92 10.24
C ALA A 56 -0.90 2.99 10.87
N THR A 57 -1.27 4.20 11.25
CA THR A 57 -2.63 4.55 11.60
C THR A 57 -3.05 5.73 10.76
N ALA A 58 -4.33 5.77 10.39
CA ALA A 58 -4.88 6.90 9.65
C ALA A 58 -6.06 7.53 10.38
N GLU A 59 -6.17 8.83 10.22
CA GLU A 59 -7.34 9.63 10.58
C GLU A 59 -7.92 10.21 9.29
N VAL A 60 -9.18 9.89 9.02
CA VAL A 60 -9.94 10.37 7.88
C VAL A 60 -11.01 11.32 8.41
N GLU A 61 -10.91 12.58 8.03
CA GLU A 61 -11.83 13.63 8.41
C GLU A 61 -12.67 14.06 7.21
N LEU A 62 -13.99 14.10 7.37
CA LEU A 62 -14.95 14.54 6.37
C LEU A 62 -15.69 15.75 6.90
N THR A 63 -15.71 16.81 6.08
CA THR A 63 -16.48 18.02 6.34
C THR A 63 -17.49 18.19 5.20
N PRO A 64 -18.73 17.71 5.36
CA PRO A 64 -19.80 17.90 4.39
C PRO A 64 -20.12 19.40 4.21
N VAL A 65 -20.33 19.81 2.95
CA VAL A 65 -20.60 21.19 2.56
C VAL A 65 -21.98 21.31 1.93
N PHE A 66 -22.35 20.39 1.04
CA PHE A 66 -23.66 20.40 0.36
C PHE A 66 -24.15 18.99 0.05
N GLY A 67 -25.45 18.87 -0.27
CA GLY A 67 -26.06 17.62 -0.71
C GLY A 67 -26.28 17.58 -2.21
N ASP A 68 -26.58 16.41 -2.77
CA ASP A 68 -26.89 16.27 -4.20
C ASP A 68 -28.10 17.14 -4.63
N VAL A 69 -28.02 17.63 -5.87
CA VAL A 69 -29.09 18.40 -6.52
C VAL A 69 -29.50 17.67 -7.80
N TRP A 70 -30.71 17.12 -7.84
CA TRP A 70 -31.19 16.31 -8.97
C TRP A 70 -32.20 17.04 -9.87
N ASN A 71 -32.55 18.29 -9.56
CA ASN A 71 -33.48 19.06 -10.38
C ASN A 71 -32.77 20.28 -10.98
N GLU A 72 -32.78 20.36 -12.32
CA GLU A 72 -32.08 21.36 -13.16
C GLU A 72 -32.43 22.83 -12.81
N THR A 73 -33.48 23.04 -12.03
CA THR A 73 -33.98 24.36 -11.59
C THR A 73 -33.40 24.85 -10.26
N ILE A 74 -32.54 24.06 -9.59
CA ILE A 74 -31.93 24.41 -8.28
C ILE A 74 -30.41 24.64 -8.42
N PHE A 75 -29.92 25.03 -9.59
CA PHE A 75 -28.61 25.70 -9.72
C PHE A 75 -28.73 27.18 -9.34
N GLY A 76 -29.33 27.43 -8.17
CA GLY A 76 -29.40 28.73 -7.53
C GLY A 76 -28.37 28.83 -6.40
N PRO A 77 -28.15 30.02 -5.83
CA PRO A 77 -27.14 30.29 -4.80
C PRO A 77 -27.28 29.49 -3.48
N ASN A 78 -28.28 28.60 -3.35
CA ASN A 78 -28.64 27.85 -2.14
C ASN A 78 -28.42 26.33 -2.26
N TYR A 79 -27.46 25.84 -3.06
CA TYR A 79 -27.14 24.40 -3.15
C TYR A 79 -26.73 23.77 -1.80
N THR A 80 -26.26 24.58 -0.84
CA THR A 80 -25.95 24.19 0.54
C THR A 80 -27.18 23.78 1.36
N ASP A 81 -28.40 24.15 0.92
CA ASP A 81 -29.63 23.84 1.66
C ASP A 81 -30.02 22.37 1.61
N ASN A 82 -29.58 21.64 0.58
CA ASN A 82 -29.95 20.25 0.31
C ASN A 82 -29.17 19.22 1.15
N LEU A 83 -28.19 19.66 1.95
CA LEU A 83 -27.49 18.78 2.87
C LEU A 83 -28.40 18.41 4.05
N CYS A 84 -28.37 17.13 4.47
CA CYS A 84 -29.04 16.70 5.69
C CYS A 84 -28.70 17.62 6.87
N SER A 85 -29.72 18.09 7.59
CA SER A 85 -29.57 19.04 8.71
C SER A 85 -28.65 18.51 9.81
N LYS A 86 -28.54 17.20 9.99
CA LYS A 86 -27.61 16.55 10.94
C LYS A 86 -26.15 16.59 10.50
N LEU A 87 -25.89 16.80 9.21
CA LEU A 87 -24.54 16.91 8.66
C LEU A 87 -24.06 18.37 8.53
N LYS A 88 -24.99 19.34 8.51
CA LYS A 88 -24.65 20.78 8.44
C LYS A 88 -23.75 21.18 9.60
N ASN A 89 -22.64 21.86 9.30
CA ASN A 89 -21.64 22.30 10.26
C ASN A 89 -21.08 21.16 11.16
N SER A 90 -21.08 19.93 10.64
CA SER A 90 -20.51 18.77 11.32
C SER A 90 -19.22 18.33 10.64
N THR A 91 -18.33 17.73 11.43
CA THR A 91 -17.12 17.07 10.94
C THR A 91 -17.16 15.64 11.45
N GLN A 92 -16.96 14.68 10.54
CA GLN A 92 -16.93 13.25 10.84
C GLN A 92 -15.48 12.78 10.79
N THR A 93 -14.98 12.22 11.89
CA THR A 93 -13.60 11.74 11.98
C THR A 93 -13.59 10.25 12.28
N VAL A 94 -12.95 9.47 11.42
CA VAL A 94 -12.84 8.02 11.58
C VAL A 94 -11.38 7.59 11.54
N LYS A 95 -11.04 6.65 12.42
CA LYS A 95 -9.68 6.12 12.57
C LYS A 95 -9.58 4.74 11.95
N TYR A 96 -8.49 4.52 11.25
CA TYR A 96 -8.16 3.27 10.57
C TYR A 96 -6.82 2.77 11.07
N ASP A 97 -6.67 1.44 11.11
CA ASP A 97 -5.34 0.86 11.01
C ASP A 97 -4.92 0.96 9.53
N ALA A 98 -3.65 1.13 9.24
CA ALA A 98 -3.19 1.36 7.88
C ALA A 98 -1.86 0.66 7.62
N ILE A 99 -1.63 0.34 6.36
CA ILE A 99 -0.33 -0.09 5.89
C ILE A 99 0.05 0.83 4.76
N MET A 100 1.20 1.48 4.91
CA MET A 100 1.78 2.30 3.86
C MET A 100 3.01 1.60 3.33
N SER A 101 3.10 1.48 2.01
CA SER A 101 4.16 0.76 1.31
C SER A 101 4.80 1.70 0.31
N ILE A 102 6.11 1.87 0.42
CA ILE A 102 6.92 2.65 -0.51
C ILE A 102 7.96 1.69 -1.09
N LEU A 103 7.79 1.35 -2.36
CA LEU A 103 8.44 0.21 -2.98
C LEU A 103 9.37 0.62 -4.10
N GLU A 104 10.42 -0.18 -4.30
CA GLU A 104 11.34 -0.06 -5.41
C GLU A 104 10.59 -0.28 -6.73
N LYS A 105 10.98 0.44 -7.78
CA LYS A 105 10.47 0.18 -9.13
C LYS A 105 11.19 -0.98 -9.79
N GLY A 106 10.43 -1.80 -10.51
CA GLY A 106 10.96 -2.89 -11.31
C GLY A 106 10.88 -2.64 -12.80
N LYS A 107 11.40 -3.59 -13.57
CA LYS A 107 11.34 -3.59 -15.04
C LYS A 107 9.92 -3.54 -15.62
N TRP A 108 8.91 -3.85 -14.81
CA TRP A 108 7.49 -3.86 -15.17
C TRP A 108 6.76 -2.54 -14.91
N ASN A 109 7.43 -1.55 -14.36
CA ASN A 109 6.87 -0.22 -14.10
C ASN A 109 7.41 0.75 -15.17
N ALA A 110 6.59 1.11 -16.16
CA ALA A 110 7.01 1.94 -17.29
C ALA A 110 6.96 3.45 -17.01
N GLY A 111 6.28 3.88 -15.94
CA GLY A 111 6.11 5.29 -15.66
C GLY A 111 7.37 5.98 -15.14
N SER A 112 7.26 7.27 -14.84
CA SER A 112 8.38 8.17 -14.50
C SER A 112 8.65 8.35 -13.01
N ASN A 113 7.74 7.90 -12.14
CA ASN A 113 7.89 7.99 -10.69
C ASN A 113 9.21 7.36 -10.22
N SER A 114 9.79 7.80 -9.10
CA SER A 114 11.01 7.16 -8.58
C SER A 114 10.72 5.93 -7.73
N VAL A 115 9.50 5.81 -7.19
CA VAL A 115 9.04 4.71 -6.33
C VAL A 115 7.65 4.26 -6.74
N ILE A 116 7.17 3.18 -6.13
CA ILE A 116 5.74 2.83 -6.12
C ILE A 116 5.20 3.19 -4.74
N PHE A 117 4.07 3.86 -4.69
CA PHE A 117 3.41 4.23 -3.45
C PHE A 117 2.07 3.52 -3.35
N TRP A 118 1.84 2.80 -2.23
CA TRP A 118 0.56 2.24 -1.85
C TRP A 118 0.18 2.59 -0.41
N LEU A 119 -1.09 2.86 -0.20
CA LEU A 119 -1.69 3.03 1.11
C LEU A 119 -2.95 2.17 1.17
N THR A 120 -3.04 1.31 2.18
CA THR A 120 -4.23 0.52 2.46
C THR A 120 -4.78 0.92 3.81
N LEU A 121 -6.00 1.46 3.85
CA LEU A 121 -6.72 1.78 5.08
C LEU A 121 -7.65 0.63 5.46
N ILE A 122 -7.53 0.15 6.69
CA ILE A 122 -8.25 -1.00 7.23
C ILE A 122 -9.19 -0.51 8.33
N PRO A 123 -10.51 -0.67 8.22
CA PRO A 123 -11.42 -0.25 9.26
C PRO A 123 -11.11 -0.93 10.59
N LYS A 124 -11.16 -0.19 11.70
CA LYS A 124 -10.94 -0.77 13.04
C LYS A 124 -12.00 -1.79 13.46
N SER A 125 -13.17 -1.76 12.81
CA SER A 125 -14.23 -2.75 12.98
C SER A 125 -13.92 -4.07 12.27
N SER A 126 -12.91 -4.12 11.41
CA SER A 126 -12.49 -5.34 10.74
C SER A 126 -12.03 -6.40 11.73
N ALA A 127 -12.29 -7.67 11.40
CA ALA A 127 -11.75 -8.78 12.17
C ALA A 127 -10.22 -8.72 12.21
N ARG A 128 -9.60 -9.13 13.31
CA ARG A 128 -8.13 -9.24 13.37
C ARG A 128 -7.66 -10.23 12.32
N PHE A 129 -6.68 -9.84 11.51
CA PHE A 129 -6.02 -10.70 10.54
C PHE A 129 -4.51 -10.55 10.63
N ASN A 130 -3.80 -11.54 10.08
CA ASN A 130 -2.36 -11.46 9.93
C ASN A 130 -2.04 -10.95 8.51
N VAL A 131 -1.40 -9.79 8.40
CA VAL A 131 -1.07 -9.22 7.09
C VAL A 131 -0.17 -10.16 6.28
N SER A 132 0.72 -10.88 6.95
CA SER A 132 1.61 -11.86 6.34
C SER A 132 0.89 -13.07 5.74
N SER A 133 -0.42 -13.24 6.01
CA SER A 133 -1.26 -14.27 5.39
C SER A 133 -2.08 -13.76 4.20
N LEU A 134 -2.05 -12.46 3.92
CA LEU A 134 -2.85 -11.87 2.86
C LEU A 134 -2.24 -12.17 1.49
N GLY A 135 -3.14 -12.52 0.56
CA GLY A 135 -2.81 -12.73 -0.84
C GLY A 135 -2.51 -11.41 -1.56
N ALA A 136 -2.03 -11.52 -2.79
CA ALA A 136 -1.73 -10.39 -3.66
C ALA A 136 -2.96 -9.51 -3.94
N ASP A 137 -4.15 -10.07 -3.91
CA ASP A 137 -5.42 -9.39 -4.14
C ASP A 137 -5.70 -8.30 -3.09
N PHE A 138 -5.17 -8.45 -1.88
CA PHE A 138 -5.30 -7.45 -0.82
C PHE A 138 -4.72 -6.07 -1.18
N THR A 139 -3.87 -5.92 -2.19
CA THR A 139 -3.38 -4.57 -2.54
C THR A 139 -4.22 -3.85 -3.58
N TYR A 140 -5.16 -4.54 -4.24
CA TYR A 140 -5.84 -3.97 -5.40
C TYR A 140 -7.33 -4.28 -5.50
N SER A 141 -7.87 -5.25 -4.76
CA SER A 141 -9.31 -5.51 -4.75
C SER A 141 -9.91 -5.11 -3.41
N SER A 142 -10.96 -4.28 -3.44
CA SER A 142 -11.81 -4.10 -2.26
C SER A 142 -12.40 -5.46 -1.88
N GLN A 143 -11.92 -6.03 -0.77
CA GLN A 143 -12.31 -7.37 -0.34
C GLN A 143 -13.79 -7.41 0.05
N PRO A 144 -14.53 -8.48 -0.29
CA PRO A 144 -15.87 -8.71 0.22
C PRO A 144 -15.84 -8.68 1.75
N GLY A 145 -16.49 -7.68 2.36
CA GLY A 145 -16.44 -7.45 3.82
C GLY A 145 -15.77 -6.14 4.26
N GLY A 146 -15.34 -5.29 3.32
CA GLY A 146 -14.97 -3.90 3.61
C GLY A 146 -13.58 -3.72 4.26
N LEU A 147 -12.69 -4.70 4.12
CA LEU A 147 -11.42 -4.73 4.85
C LEU A 147 -10.41 -3.65 4.41
N GLN A 148 -10.62 -2.97 3.27
CA GLN A 148 -9.63 -2.06 2.73
C GLN A 148 -10.18 -0.93 1.86
N PHE A 149 -9.52 0.22 1.97
CA PHE A 149 -9.52 1.31 1.00
C PHE A 149 -8.08 1.50 0.51
N PRO A 150 -7.75 1.08 -0.73
CA PRO A 150 -6.43 1.26 -1.30
C PRO A 150 -6.31 2.61 -2.04
N LEU A 151 -5.14 3.23 -1.94
CA LEU A 151 -4.66 4.33 -2.78
C LEU A 151 -3.32 3.90 -3.38
N TYR A 152 -3.17 3.98 -4.71
CA TYR A 152 -1.98 3.43 -5.38
C TYR A 152 -1.50 4.22 -6.59
N SER A 153 -0.17 4.34 -6.72
CA SER A 153 0.47 5.12 -7.81
C SER A 153 0.68 4.35 -9.11
N VAL A 154 0.50 3.03 -9.11
CA VAL A 154 0.69 2.15 -10.27
C VAL A 154 -0.33 1.03 -10.20
N HIS A 155 -0.82 0.57 -11.35
CA HIS A 155 -1.68 -0.61 -11.42
C HIS A 155 -0.94 -1.81 -10.76
N PRO A 156 -1.48 -2.45 -9.71
CA PRO A 156 -0.73 -3.47 -8.98
C PRO A 156 -0.58 -4.80 -9.74
N SER A 157 -1.50 -5.11 -10.66
CA SER A 157 -1.45 -6.31 -11.52
C SER A 157 -1.47 -6.01 -13.03
N PRO A 158 -0.48 -5.27 -13.58
CA PRO A 158 -0.51 -4.86 -14.98
C PRO A 158 -0.45 -6.09 -15.89
N GLY A 159 -1.40 -6.19 -16.83
CA GLY A 159 -1.58 -7.38 -17.66
C GLY A 159 -2.33 -8.54 -16.97
N GLY A 160 -2.99 -8.29 -15.84
CA GLY A 160 -3.84 -9.26 -15.13
C GLY A 160 -3.10 -10.17 -14.15
N TYR A 161 -1.79 -9.95 -13.95
CA TYR A 161 -0.97 -10.74 -13.03
C TYR A 161 -0.25 -9.83 -12.04
N TRP A 162 -0.25 -10.24 -10.77
CA TRP A 162 0.47 -9.58 -9.69
C TRP A 162 1.97 -9.42 -9.95
N ARG A 163 2.60 -10.51 -10.42
CA ARG A 163 3.96 -10.51 -10.94
C ARG A 163 3.88 -10.61 -12.46
N PRO A 164 3.87 -9.49 -13.19
CA PRO A 164 3.71 -9.51 -14.64
C PRO A 164 4.78 -10.38 -15.29
N ARG A 165 4.38 -11.22 -16.22
CA ARG A 165 5.32 -12.01 -17.04
C ARG A 165 5.72 -11.25 -18.31
N GLN A 166 4.86 -10.36 -18.78
CA GLN A 166 5.00 -9.54 -19.97
C GLN A 166 4.19 -8.25 -19.79
N GLY A 167 4.52 -7.20 -20.55
CA GLY A 167 3.88 -5.90 -20.44
C GLY A 167 4.45 -5.05 -19.30
N LYS A 168 4.23 -3.73 -19.36
CA LYS A 168 4.60 -2.80 -18.29
C LYS A 168 3.40 -1.95 -17.92
N GLY A 169 3.17 -1.75 -16.62
CA GLY A 169 2.14 -0.84 -16.13
C GLY A 169 2.63 0.60 -16.16
N PRO A 170 1.85 1.56 -16.70
CA PRO A 170 2.13 2.98 -16.52
C PRO A 170 1.86 3.38 -15.07
N ASP A 171 2.45 4.51 -14.63
CA ASP A 171 2.02 5.14 -13.39
C ASP A 171 0.59 5.68 -13.58
N ILE A 172 -0.26 5.55 -12.57
CA ILE A 172 -1.65 6.07 -12.59
C ILE A 172 -1.63 7.59 -12.40
N PHE A 173 -0.71 8.06 -11.56
CA PHE A 173 -0.39 9.47 -11.39
C PHE A 173 1.10 9.66 -11.22
N ASN A 174 1.60 10.80 -11.66
CA ASN A 174 2.99 11.18 -11.46
C ASN A 174 3.13 11.96 -10.14
N PHE A 175 4.20 11.71 -9.41
CA PHE A 175 4.61 12.50 -8.25
C PHE A 175 6.05 12.97 -8.40
N THR A 176 6.35 14.06 -7.72
CA THR A 176 7.72 14.58 -7.62
C THR A 176 8.35 14.02 -6.35
N THR A 177 9.55 13.47 -6.49
CA THR A 177 10.36 13.03 -5.35
C THR A 177 11.49 14.01 -5.12
N THR A 178 11.66 14.43 -3.88
CA THR A 178 12.77 15.28 -3.45
C THR A 178 13.39 14.71 -2.19
N GLN A 179 14.68 14.91 -2.02
CA GLN A 179 15.36 14.60 -0.78
C GLN A 179 15.45 15.88 0.07
N THR A 180 15.13 15.74 1.34
CA THR A 180 15.25 16.81 2.33
C THR A 180 16.69 16.93 2.83
N SER A 181 17.00 18.03 3.51
CA SER A 181 18.33 18.24 4.10
C SER A 181 18.70 17.24 5.20
N SER A 182 17.71 16.55 5.80
CA SER A 182 17.94 15.49 6.79
C SER A 182 18.18 14.11 6.17
N GLY A 183 18.16 14.00 4.84
CA GLY A 183 18.29 12.73 4.11
C GLY A 183 16.96 12.01 3.87
N ALA A 184 15.89 12.38 4.59
CA ALA A 184 14.54 11.87 4.37
C ALA A 184 13.99 12.28 3.00
N TYR A 185 13.03 11.53 2.48
CA TYR A 185 12.42 11.77 1.17
C TYR A 185 11.02 12.34 1.30
N ASN A 186 10.68 13.26 0.40
CA ASN A 186 9.34 13.79 0.23
C ASN A 186 8.83 13.44 -1.17
N ILE A 187 7.68 12.77 -1.25
CA ILE A 187 6.91 12.62 -2.49
C ILE A 187 5.66 13.49 -2.42
N SER A 188 5.38 14.21 -3.50
CA SER A 188 4.18 15.06 -3.57
C SER A 188 3.55 15.04 -4.97
N ALA A 189 2.23 15.09 -5.01
CA ALA A 189 1.49 15.20 -6.26
C ALA A 189 0.15 15.93 -6.09
N LEU A 190 -0.21 16.67 -7.13
CA LEU A 190 -1.59 17.06 -7.36
C LEU A 190 -2.21 16.05 -8.33
N LEU A 191 -3.17 15.27 -7.84
CA LEU A 191 -3.78 14.15 -8.56
C LEU A 191 -4.89 14.64 -9.50
N GLN A 192 -4.51 15.47 -10.47
CA GLN A 192 -5.40 15.86 -11.56
C GLN A 192 -5.55 14.70 -12.54
N ARG A 193 -6.79 14.30 -12.82
CA ARG A 193 -7.05 13.18 -13.73
C ARG A 193 -6.94 13.60 -15.18
N ASN A 194 -6.02 12.96 -15.90
CA ASN A 194 -5.86 13.06 -17.36
C ASN A 194 -6.07 11.70 -18.09
N ILE A 195 -6.38 10.62 -17.35
CA ILE A 195 -6.51 9.25 -17.87
C ILE A 195 -7.68 8.51 -17.18
N PRO A 196 -8.23 7.42 -17.77
CA PRO A 196 -9.49 6.83 -17.33
C PRO A 196 -9.37 5.92 -16.09
N GLU A 197 -8.17 5.63 -15.60
CA GLU A 197 -7.96 4.72 -14.48
C GLU A 197 -8.04 5.43 -13.12
N SER A 198 -8.65 4.78 -12.13
CA SER A 198 -8.80 5.30 -10.77
C SER A 198 -7.63 4.87 -9.90
N TYR A 199 -7.13 5.77 -9.05
CA TYR A 199 -6.04 5.47 -8.11
C TYR A 199 -6.56 5.01 -6.74
N SER A 200 -7.87 5.05 -6.51
CA SER A 200 -8.49 4.66 -5.26
C SER A 200 -9.71 3.76 -5.45
N SER A 201 -10.19 3.14 -4.38
CA SER A 201 -11.52 2.50 -4.35
C SER A 201 -12.45 3.26 -3.42
N PRO A 202 -13.77 3.05 -3.46
CA PRO A 202 -14.68 3.69 -2.51
C PRO A 202 -14.38 3.27 -1.05
N LEU A 203 -14.62 4.20 -0.12
CA LEU A 203 -14.57 4.02 1.32
C LEU A 203 -15.98 3.79 1.87
N ASN A 204 -16.13 2.98 2.91
CA ASN A 204 -17.38 2.90 3.66
C ASN A 204 -17.25 3.62 5.01
N LEU A 205 -18.21 4.50 5.30
CA LEU A 205 -18.23 5.34 6.50
C LEU A 205 -19.65 5.47 7.05
N THR A 206 -19.81 5.43 8.36
CA THR A 206 -21.09 5.71 8.99
C THR A 206 -21.20 7.20 9.30
N MET A 207 -22.26 7.85 8.82
CA MET A 207 -22.58 9.25 9.08
C MET A 207 -24.10 9.41 9.36
N PRO A 208 -24.54 10.45 10.07
CA PRO A 208 -25.96 10.67 10.32
C PRO A 208 -26.76 10.92 9.03
N VAL A 209 -27.88 10.19 8.86
CA VAL A 209 -28.91 10.45 7.83
C VAL A 209 -30.11 11.18 8.42
N CYS A 210 -30.85 11.90 7.58
CA CYS A 210 -32.08 12.56 8.00
C CYS A 210 -33.29 11.62 7.94
N ASN A 211 -33.37 10.76 6.93
CA ASN A 211 -34.41 9.73 6.81
C ASN A 211 -33.90 8.33 7.22
N THR A 212 -33.91 8.04 8.52
CA THR A 212 -33.48 6.74 9.07
C THR A 212 -34.46 5.60 8.80
N THR A 213 -35.65 5.88 8.27
CA THR A 213 -36.63 4.83 7.91
C THR A 213 -36.26 4.18 6.58
N GLU A 214 -35.60 4.92 5.68
CA GLU A 214 -35.22 4.45 4.35
C GLU A 214 -33.72 4.25 4.16
N LEU A 215 -32.88 4.99 4.90
CA LEU A 215 -31.43 5.04 4.71
C LEU A 215 -30.68 4.51 5.93
N SER A 216 -29.60 3.74 5.71
CA SER A 216 -28.92 2.99 6.77
C SER A 216 -27.85 3.77 7.55
N GLY A 217 -27.59 5.04 7.25
CA GLY A 217 -26.50 5.80 7.88
C GLY A 217 -25.09 5.35 7.47
N ASP A 218 -24.95 4.21 6.79
CA ASP A 218 -23.72 3.80 6.14
C ASP A 218 -23.65 4.46 4.77
N TYR A 219 -22.52 5.07 4.45
CA TYR A 219 -22.26 5.76 3.20
C TYR A 219 -21.14 5.08 2.44
N ARG A 220 -21.33 4.98 1.13
CA ARG A 220 -20.24 4.79 0.18
C ARG A 220 -19.67 6.16 -0.16
N VAL A 221 -18.42 6.39 0.20
CA VAL A 221 -17.67 7.62 -0.01
C VAL A 221 -16.65 7.41 -1.12
N ASN A 222 -16.64 8.28 -2.10
CA ASN A 222 -15.62 8.31 -3.16
C ASN A 222 -14.80 9.59 -3.00
N ILE A 223 -13.50 9.49 -3.21
CA ILE A 223 -12.67 10.67 -3.44
C ILE A 223 -12.99 11.15 -4.85
N GLU A 224 -13.25 12.44 -5.00
CA GLU A 224 -13.52 13.02 -6.31
C GLU A 224 -12.21 13.14 -7.10
N GLU A 225 -12.05 12.22 -8.04
CA GLU A 225 -10.90 12.15 -8.94
C GLU A 225 -11.14 12.91 -10.24
N PHE A 226 -12.32 13.49 -10.47
CA PHE A 226 -12.63 14.38 -11.59
C PHE A 226 -13.66 15.43 -11.15
N ARG A 227 -13.65 16.60 -11.80
CA ARG A 227 -14.72 17.56 -11.59
C ARG A 227 -15.97 17.03 -12.29
N SER A 228 -16.90 16.49 -11.50
CA SER A 228 -18.21 16.07 -11.99
C SER A 228 -19.09 17.30 -12.28
N TRP A 229 -20.17 17.10 -13.04
CA TRP A 229 -21.17 18.15 -13.29
C TRP A 229 -21.81 18.66 -11.98
N GLN A 230 -21.85 17.83 -10.92
CA GLN A 230 -22.33 18.22 -9.59
C GLN A 230 -21.41 19.22 -8.88
N ALA A 231 -20.13 19.27 -9.28
CA ALA A 231 -19.11 20.16 -8.74
C ALA A 231 -18.67 21.24 -9.76
N GLU A 232 -19.37 21.39 -10.88
CA GLU A 232 -19.00 22.34 -11.95
C GLU A 232 -19.00 23.78 -11.44
N ASP A 233 -20.05 24.16 -10.72
CA ASP A 233 -20.22 25.49 -10.10
C ASP A 233 -19.59 25.63 -8.71
N TRP A 234 -18.96 24.57 -8.20
CA TRP A 234 -18.31 24.63 -6.89
C TRP A 234 -16.95 25.32 -6.98
N GLY A 235 -16.93 26.59 -6.58
CA GLY A 235 -15.74 27.45 -6.62
C GLY A 235 -14.56 26.94 -5.79
N ASP A 236 -14.82 26.24 -4.68
CA ASP A 236 -13.79 25.72 -3.78
C ASP A 236 -13.37 24.28 -4.09
N PHE A 237 -13.83 23.70 -5.20
CA PHE A 237 -13.40 22.36 -5.61
C PHE A 237 -11.88 22.32 -5.78
N ARG A 238 -11.26 21.30 -5.20
CA ARG A 238 -9.82 21.06 -5.27
C ARG A 238 -9.53 19.60 -5.61
N TRP A 239 -8.58 19.42 -6.51
CA TRP A 239 -8.02 18.11 -6.82
C TRP A 239 -7.33 17.51 -5.61
N PRO A 240 -7.26 16.18 -5.49
CA PRO A 240 -6.54 15.57 -4.39
C PRO A 240 -5.06 15.97 -4.41
N ASP A 241 -4.59 16.53 -3.31
CA ASP A 241 -3.21 16.95 -3.10
C ASP A 241 -2.60 16.05 -2.02
N ILE A 242 -1.57 15.30 -2.40
CA ILE A 242 -0.90 14.32 -1.54
C ILE A 242 0.55 14.74 -1.29
N SER A 243 0.99 14.61 -0.04
CA SER A 243 2.38 14.72 0.37
C SER A 243 2.72 13.59 1.34
N VAL A 244 3.86 12.94 1.12
CA VAL A 244 4.38 11.89 1.99
C VAL A 244 5.84 12.18 2.29
N MET A 245 6.16 12.30 3.58
CA MET A 245 7.52 12.39 4.10
C MET A 245 7.90 11.03 4.70
N PHE A 246 9.04 10.46 4.31
CA PHE A 246 9.48 9.16 4.82
C PHE A 246 10.99 9.03 4.93
N ASP A 247 11.44 8.18 5.84
CA ASP A 247 12.84 7.81 6.06
C ASP A 247 12.97 6.34 6.46
N ASP A 248 14.12 5.92 6.98
CA ASP A 248 14.40 4.55 7.40
C ASP A 248 13.62 4.10 8.66
N LYS A 249 12.78 4.96 9.23
CA LYS A 249 12.09 4.71 10.51
C LYS A 249 10.61 5.04 10.48
N THR A 250 10.25 6.12 9.83
CA THR A 250 8.92 6.71 9.92
C THR A 250 8.45 7.18 8.56
N ALA A 251 7.14 7.24 8.41
CA ALA A 251 6.53 7.85 7.25
C ALA A 251 5.21 8.52 7.62
N ASN A 252 5.00 9.72 7.12
CA ASN A 252 3.82 10.52 7.38
C ASN A 252 3.22 10.98 6.06
N LEU A 253 1.92 10.81 5.92
CA LEU A 253 1.17 11.25 4.74
C LEU A 253 0.10 12.26 5.15
N THR A 254 -0.08 13.26 4.32
CA THR A 254 -1.25 14.11 4.31
C THR A 254 -1.84 14.13 2.92
N MET A 255 -3.16 13.97 2.84
CA MET A 255 -3.90 14.16 1.60
C MET A 255 -5.12 15.03 1.87
N GLY A 256 -5.30 16.08 1.07
CA GLY A 256 -6.49 16.91 1.06
C GLY A 256 -7.23 16.75 -0.25
N ALA A 257 -8.52 16.48 -0.21
CA ALA A 257 -9.33 16.25 -1.40
C ALA A 257 -10.78 16.73 -1.20
N VAL A 258 -11.56 16.52 -2.25
CA VAL A 258 -13.02 16.57 -2.24
C VAL A 258 -13.56 15.13 -2.20
N PHE A 259 -14.70 14.93 -1.54
CA PHE A 259 -15.43 13.65 -1.58
C PHE A 259 -16.87 13.84 -2.04
N SER A 260 -17.43 12.76 -2.58
CA SER A 260 -18.87 12.52 -2.67
C SER A 260 -19.24 11.30 -1.85
N ALA A 261 -20.40 11.30 -1.22
CA ALA A 261 -20.87 10.24 -0.36
C ALA A 261 -22.34 9.94 -0.65
N ILE A 262 -22.69 8.68 -0.80
CA ILE A 262 -24.07 8.23 -1.04
C ILE A 262 -24.45 7.23 0.06
N PRO A 263 -25.54 7.45 0.82
CA PRO A 263 -25.99 6.52 1.83
C PRO A 263 -26.58 5.26 1.21
N TYR A 264 -26.40 4.13 1.88
CA TYR A 264 -27.07 2.88 1.52
C TYR A 264 -28.56 2.94 1.88
N VAL A 265 -29.38 2.36 1.00
CA VAL A 265 -30.83 2.21 1.20
C VAL A 265 -31.10 0.93 1.98
N HIS A 266 -32.03 0.97 2.93
CA HIS A 266 -32.44 -0.20 3.68
C HIS A 266 -33.06 -1.28 2.77
N PRO A 267 -32.75 -2.58 3.00
CA PRO A 267 -33.21 -3.66 2.11
C PRO A 267 -34.74 -3.83 2.02
N ASN A 268 -35.49 -3.32 3.00
CA ASN A 268 -36.95 -3.42 3.07
C ASN A 268 -37.69 -2.31 2.30
N VAL A 269 -36.96 -1.38 1.66
CA VAL A 269 -37.55 -0.30 0.86
C VAL A 269 -37.67 -0.78 -0.59
N SER A 270 -38.84 -1.27 -0.99
CA SER A 270 -39.07 -1.84 -2.33
C SER A 270 -39.35 -0.79 -3.42
N ASN A 271 -39.73 0.44 -3.03
CA ASN A 271 -40.17 1.51 -3.93
C ASN A 271 -39.27 2.74 -3.85
N TRP A 272 -37.98 2.57 -3.57
CA TRP A 272 -37.05 3.71 -3.58
C TRP A 272 -36.95 4.28 -5.00
N GLN A 273 -37.49 5.48 -5.20
CA GLN A 273 -37.58 6.15 -6.51
C GLN A 273 -36.34 7.00 -6.83
N GLY A 274 -35.28 6.87 -6.04
CA GLY A 274 -34.20 7.84 -6.04
C GLY A 274 -34.49 9.04 -5.12
N PRO A 275 -33.54 9.97 -4.98
CA PRO A 275 -33.70 11.19 -4.19
C PRO A 275 -34.98 11.98 -4.48
N THR A 276 -35.77 12.26 -3.44
CA THR A 276 -36.94 13.15 -3.52
C THR A 276 -36.70 14.41 -2.70
N THR A 277 -35.97 15.40 -3.23
CA THR A 277 -35.76 16.75 -2.64
C THR A 277 -35.26 16.83 -1.18
N SER A 278 -35.01 15.69 -0.53
CA SER A 278 -34.41 15.52 0.78
C SER A 278 -33.64 14.20 0.78
N ASP A 279 -32.31 14.31 0.83
CA ASP A 279 -31.30 13.23 0.83
C ASP A 279 -31.17 12.38 -0.45
N PRO A 280 -29.99 12.44 -1.09
CA PRO A 280 -29.36 11.19 -1.53
C PRO A 280 -27.83 11.16 -1.41
N GLY A 281 -27.17 12.24 -1.00
CA GLY A 281 -25.71 12.27 -0.97
C GLY A 281 -25.15 13.52 -0.31
N ALA A 282 -23.88 13.46 0.09
CA ALA A 282 -23.14 14.55 0.70
C ALA A 282 -21.81 14.76 -0.02
N HIS A 283 -21.49 16.01 -0.32
CA HIS A 283 -20.24 16.45 -0.92
C HIS A 283 -19.51 17.37 0.03
N GLY A 284 -18.19 17.33 0.01
CA GLY A 284 -17.40 18.21 0.87
C GLY A 284 -15.93 17.92 0.82
N PHE A 285 -15.23 18.31 1.88
CA PHE A 285 -13.79 18.14 1.97
C PHE A 285 -13.44 16.89 2.76
N ILE A 286 -12.47 16.13 2.25
CA ILE A 286 -11.87 15.00 2.96
C ILE A 286 -10.40 15.30 3.22
N GLN A 287 -9.95 15.01 4.44
CA GLN A 287 -8.54 15.04 4.81
C GLN A 287 -8.13 13.68 5.36
N ILE A 288 -7.09 13.11 4.78
CA ILE A 288 -6.49 11.86 5.25
C ILE A 288 -5.11 12.18 5.82
N ARG A 289 -4.89 11.80 7.08
CA ARG A 289 -3.61 11.93 7.76
C ARG A 289 -3.16 10.55 8.18
N VAL A 290 -1.95 10.16 7.81
CA VAL A 290 -1.38 8.85 8.14
C VAL A 290 -0.06 9.07 8.85
N SER A 291 0.18 8.31 9.91
CA SER A 291 1.47 8.21 10.56
C SER A 291 1.85 6.75 10.71
N GLY A 292 3.04 6.42 10.23
CA GLY A 292 3.56 5.07 10.17
C GLY A 292 4.95 4.96 10.76
N VAL A 293 5.20 3.81 11.37
CA VAL A 293 6.51 3.36 11.83
C VAL A 293 6.91 2.17 10.99
N ILE A 294 8.17 2.11 10.60
CA ILE A 294 8.68 1.02 9.76
C ILE A 294 8.40 -0.33 10.43
N ASP A 295 8.03 -1.31 9.62
CA ASP A 295 7.99 -2.71 10.00
C ASP A 295 9.37 -3.33 9.66
N PRO A 296 10.32 -3.38 10.62
CA PRO A 296 11.66 -3.89 10.33
C PRO A 296 11.63 -5.40 10.04
N TYR A 297 10.54 -6.11 10.35
CA TYR A 297 10.46 -7.54 10.06
C TYR A 297 10.16 -7.78 8.57
N HIS A 298 9.40 -6.89 7.91
CA HIS A 298 8.99 -7.04 6.52
C HIS A 298 9.59 -6.00 5.55
N SER A 299 10.46 -5.10 6.02
CA SER A 299 11.02 -4.01 5.21
C SER A 299 12.49 -4.22 4.88
N ASP A 300 12.84 -3.88 3.64
CA ASP A 300 14.24 -3.73 3.25
C ASP A 300 14.82 -2.43 3.81
N SER A 301 16.14 -2.44 4.07
CA SER A 301 16.84 -1.25 4.56
C SER A 301 16.88 -0.15 3.49
N LEU A 302 16.39 1.05 3.83
CA LEU A 302 16.39 2.22 2.95
C LEU A 302 17.71 2.99 3.08
N SER A 303 18.38 3.28 1.97
CA SER A 303 19.52 4.22 1.93
C SER A 303 19.00 5.66 1.89
N LEU A 304 19.59 6.52 2.72
CA LEU A 304 19.28 7.95 2.80
C LEU A 304 20.38 8.82 2.17
N GLU A 305 21.34 8.23 1.47
CA GLU A 305 22.49 8.96 0.90
C GLU A 305 22.22 9.42 -0.54
N GLU A 306 21.30 8.76 -1.23
CA GLU A 306 21.04 8.95 -2.65
C GLU A 306 19.92 9.96 -2.90
N LYS A 307 19.98 10.69 -4.02
CA LYS A 307 18.90 11.63 -4.39
C LYS A 307 17.57 10.95 -4.68
N THR A 308 17.60 9.67 -5.00
CA THR A 308 16.45 8.82 -5.25
C THR A 308 16.42 7.68 -4.23
N PRO A 309 15.24 7.31 -3.68
CA PRO A 309 15.13 6.21 -2.74
C PRO A 309 15.69 4.91 -3.31
N THR A 310 16.58 4.25 -2.56
CA THR A 310 17.16 2.96 -2.93
C THR A 310 17.16 2.02 -1.73
N TRP A 311 16.84 0.75 -1.96
CA TRP A 311 16.74 -0.26 -0.91
C TRP A 311 17.86 -1.29 -1.02
N LEU A 312 18.46 -1.63 0.12
CA LEU A 312 19.30 -2.81 0.25
C LEU A 312 18.38 -4.01 0.46
N ARG A 313 18.46 -4.98 -0.45
CA ARG A 313 17.66 -6.21 -0.38
C ARG A 313 18.10 -7.06 0.81
N THR A 314 17.32 -7.02 1.87
CA THR A 314 17.62 -7.66 3.16
C THR A 314 16.59 -8.71 3.56
N VAL A 315 15.32 -8.50 3.23
CA VAL A 315 14.23 -9.43 3.55
C VAL A 315 14.33 -10.70 2.72
N GLY A 316 14.52 -11.85 3.38
CA GLY A 316 14.71 -13.14 2.73
C GLY A 316 16.13 -13.44 2.25
N PHE A 317 17.07 -12.49 2.37
CA PHE A 317 18.43 -12.62 1.84
C PHE A 317 19.46 -13.07 2.89
N GLY A 318 19.07 -13.18 4.16
CA GLY A 318 19.93 -13.69 5.23
C GLY A 318 21.10 -12.79 5.63
N ASN A 319 21.01 -11.50 5.34
CA ASN A 319 22.02 -10.48 5.61
C ASN A 319 21.56 -9.43 6.65
N ASP A 320 20.34 -9.53 7.17
CA ASP A 320 19.80 -8.68 8.24
C ASP A 320 19.01 -9.51 9.25
N SER A 321 19.46 -9.48 10.51
CA SER A 321 18.86 -10.26 11.60
C SER A 321 17.52 -9.74 12.09
N PHE A 322 17.13 -8.53 11.71
CA PHE A 322 15.81 -7.98 12.02
C PHE A 322 14.72 -8.44 11.04
N ASN A 323 15.09 -8.92 9.86
CA ASN A 323 14.15 -9.29 8.82
C ASN A 323 13.66 -10.73 8.91
N ILE A 324 12.45 -10.94 8.41
CA ILE A 324 11.97 -12.27 8.06
C ILE A 324 12.88 -12.91 7.02
N GLY A 325 13.16 -14.21 7.22
CA GLY A 325 14.07 -14.93 6.35
C GLY A 325 15.55 -14.61 6.58
N TYR A 326 15.93 -14.11 7.76
CA TYR A 326 17.34 -14.05 8.15
C TYR A 326 18.02 -15.43 8.06
N ASP A 327 17.36 -16.47 8.55
CA ASP A 327 17.86 -17.84 8.44
C ASP A 327 17.60 -18.45 7.06
N SER A 328 16.94 -17.72 6.14
CA SER A 328 16.53 -18.26 4.84
C SER A 328 17.61 -18.20 3.76
N GLY A 329 18.85 -17.80 4.08
CA GLY A 329 20.06 -18.10 3.31
C GLY A 329 20.01 -17.94 1.78
N ALA A 330 19.14 -17.11 1.20
CA ALA A 330 18.98 -16.96 -0.25
C ALA A 330 20.11 -16.11 -0.88
N ILE A 331 21.32 -16.24 -0.33
CA ILE A 331 22.52 -15.63 -0.87
C ILE A 331 22.91 -16.46 -2.08
N LYS A 332 22.63 -15.91 -3.26
CA LYS A 332 23.27 -16.39 -4.49
C LYS A 332 24.77 -16.12 -4.37
N LEU A 333 25.53 -17.04 -3.77
CA LEU A 333 26.98 -17.03 -3.94
C LEU A 333 27.20 -17.09 -5.45
N SER A 334 27.67 -15.96 -6.01
CA SER A 334 28.12 -15.88 -7.39
C SER A 334 28.98 -17.12 -7.65
N SER A 335 28.71 -17.83 -8.76
CA SER A 335 29.36 -19.12 -9.09
C SER A 335 30.89 -19.06 -9.05
N LYS A 336 31.48 -17.85 -9.10
CA LYS A 336 32.92 -17.61 -8.95
C LYS A 336 33.45 -17.87 -7.53
N TYR A 337 32.65 -17.64 -6.49
CA TYR A 337 33.07 -17.84 -5.09
C TYR A 337 32.91 -19.30 -4.65
N THR A 338 31.90 -20.01 -5.14
CA THR A 338 31.68 -21.44 -4.85
C THR A 338 32.84 -22.31 -5.35
N ILE A 339 33.39 -21.99 -6.52
CA ILE A 339 34.56 -22.69 -7.08
C ILE A 339 35.81 -22.41 -6.23
N SER A 340 35.98 -21.18 -5.73
CA SER A 340 37.14 -20.81 -4.91
C SER A 340 37.11 -21.48 -3.53
N ILE A 341 35.93 -21.56 -2.90
CA ILE A 341 35.77 -22.24 -1.59
C ILE A 341 35.93 -23.76 -1.74
N MET A 342 35.40 -24.36 -2.81
CA MET A 342 35.64 -25.78 -3.10
C MET A 342 37.11 -26.09 -3.42
N ALA A 343 37.82 -25.21 -4.14
CA ALA A 343 39.24 -25.39 -4.41
C ALA A 343 40.09 -25.34 -3.14
N VAL A 344 39.76 -24.45 -2.18
CA VAL A 344 40.44 -24.37 -0.88
C VAL A 344 40.14 -25.61 -0.02
N ALA A 345 38.88 -26.07 0.01
CA ALA A 345 38.50 -27.27 0.75
C ALA A 345 39.17 -28.54 0.20
N VAL A 346 39.23 -28.69 -1.13
CA VAL A 346 39.93 -29.82 -1.78
C VAL A 346 41.44 -29.71 -1.59
N GLY A 347 42.01 -28.50 -1.64
CA GLY A 347 43.44 -28.27 -1.39
C GLY A 347 43.87 -28.66 0.02
N ILE A 348 43.04 -28.39 1.04
CA ILE A 348 43.32 -28.77 2.44
C ILE A 348 43.20 -30.28 2.66
N VAL A 349 42.28 -30.96 1.96
CA VAL A 349 42.10 -32.42 2.03
C VAL A 349 43.24 -33.18 1.33
N VAL A 350 43.89 -32.57 0.33
CA VAL A 350 45.04 -33.19 -0.37
C VAL A 350 46.36 -32.96 0.37
N LEU A 351 46.42 -31.98 1.29
CA LEU A 351 47.62 -31.62 2.06
C LEU A 351 47.66 -32.22 3.49
N LEU A 352 46.59 -32.88 3.94
CA LEU A 352 46.50 -33.66 5.18
C LEU A 352 46.52 -35.15 4.86
#